data_AF-A0A9E1IDW6-F1
#
_entry.id   AF-A0A9E1IDW6-F1
#
_cell.length_a   1.000
_cell.length_b   1.000
_cell.length_c   1.000
_cell.angle_alpha   90.00
_cell.angle_beta   90.00
_cell.angle_gamma   90.00
#
_symmetry.space_group_name_H-M   'P 1'
#
loop_
_entity.id
_entity.type
_entity.pdbx_description
1 polymer ?
#
loop_
_entity_poly.entity_id
_entity_poly.type
_entity_poly.pdbx_seq_one_letter_code
_entity_poly.pdbx_strand_id
1 'polypeptide(L)'
;ARVAGLEERLTLKPFEEEALRPEIIRVALAWSIASRFTAFVAVERTSAIDGERVEVVQPAELPQSWDPGFVSPPQSVTACGASMPMPSMPPPCPSPMAMFGGATPPLRKSKGPVGAIAGMVGSAFDAMGGIFGGSRGDIDFEDEEEDQPQPASDPEGFLARTQGADGSFGGDVGRTAAALAVLVILGHTRRKGLRRRTVLKAAKWLDAHRGDEAADLALAVLAAAEGGADPKAVGDLSTLCSTTAEGGLLKKLVP
;
A
#
# COMPACT_ATOMS: atom_id res chain seq x y z
N ALA A 1 7.53 -3.59 -9.15
CA ALA A 1 8.14 -4.04 -7.86
C ALA A 1 8.86 -2.93 -7.08
N ARG A 2 9.77 -2.15 -7.68
CA ARG A 2 10.58 -1.14 -6.94
C ARG A 2 9.76 0.00 -6.32
N VAL A 3 8.83 0.61 -7.06
CA VAL A 3 7.97 1.70 -6.55
C VAL A 3 7.17 1.25 -5.32
N ALA A 4 6.51 0.09 -5.39
CA ALA A 4 5.77 -0.48 -4.27
C ALA A 4 6.62 -0.68 -3.02
N GLY A 5 7.88 -1.11 -3.16
CA GLY A 5 8.79 -1.25 -2.01
C GLY A 5 9.18 0.09 -1.37
N LEU A 6 9.31 1.16 -2.16
CA LEU A 6 9.57 2.52 -1.65
C LEU A 6 8.33 3.10 -0.95
N GLU A 7 7.13 2.86 -1.48
CA GLU A 7 5.87 3.29 -0.87
C GLU A 7 5.55 2.51 0.42
N GLU A 8 5.87 1.20 0.46
CA GLU A 8 5.78 0.40 1.68
C GLU A 8 6.71 0.96 2.76
N ARG A 9 7.94 1.32 2.40
CA ARG A 9 8.90 1.96 3.31
C ARG A 9 8.37 3.31 3.83
N LEU A 10 7.76 4.12 2.97
CA LEU A 10 7.12 5.39 3.34
C LEU A 10 5.99 5.17 4.35
N THR A 11 5.19 4.12 4.16
CA THR A 11 4.11 3.75 5.08
C THR A 11 4.64 3.36 6.46
N LEU A 12 5.78 2.66 6.51
CA LEU A 12 6.42 2.24 7.76
C LEU A 12 7.21 3.38 8.43
N LYS A 13 7.75 4.32 7.65
CA LYS A 13 8.61 5.42 8.11
C LYS A 13 8.23 6.75 7.43
N PRO A 14 7.16 7.41 7.88
CA PRO A 14 6.66 8.64 7.24
C PRO A 14 7.69 9.79 7.22
N PHE A 15 8.57 9.87 8.22
CA PHE A 15 9.59 10.92 8.31
C PHE A 15 10.67 10.84 7.21
N GLU A 16 10.77 9.72 6.48
CA GLU A 16 11.71 9.58 5.35
C GLU A 16 11.12 10.12 4.03
N GLU A 17 9.93 10.74 4.05
CA GLU A 17 9.23 11.19 2.84
C GLU A 17 10.06 12.12 1.96
N GLU A 18 10.69 13.14 2.55
CA GLU A 18 11.49 14.10 1.79
C GLU A 18 12.65 13.43 1.03
N ALA A 19 13.24 12.39 1.61
CA ALA A 19 14.32 11.63 1.00
C ALA A 19 13.81 10.65 -0.09
N LEU A 20 12.66 10.01 0.14
CA LEU A 20 12.13 8.96 -0.75
C LEU A 20 11.31 9.51 -1.92
N ARG A 21 10.64 10.65 -1.75
CA ARG A 21 9.78 11.29 -2.77
C ARG A 21 10.47 11.46 -4.13
N PRO A 22 11.68 12.06 -4.26
CA PRO A 22 12.31 12.25 -5.56
C PRO A 22 12.66 10.92 -6.26
N GLU A 23 13.00 9.88 -5.48
CA GLU A 23 13.27 8.56 -6.05
C GLU A 23 11.99 7.89 -6.57
N ILE A 24 10.89 7.96 -5.82
CA ILE A 24 9.60 7.43 -6.25
C ILE A 24 9.16 8.10 -7.55
N ILE A 25 9.18 9.44 -7.62
CA ILE A 25 8.81 10.20 -8.83
C ILE A 25 9.69 9.78 -10.01
N ARG A 26 11.01 9.73 -9.82
CA ARG A 26 11.95 9.36 -10.89
C ARG A 26 11.67 7.98 -11.47
N VAL A 27 11.44 6.98 -10.61
CA VAL A 27 11.16 5.60 -11.06
C VAL A 27 9.76 5.52 -11.68
N ALA A 28 8.75 6.16 -11.08
CA ALA A 28 7.38 6.17 -11.59
C ALA A 28 7.30 6.77 -12.99
N LEU A 29 7.97 7.91 -13.23
CA LEU A 29 8.01 8.56 -14.55
C LEU A 29 8.78 7.74 -15.58
N ALA A 30 9.92 7.16 -15.21
CA ALA A 30 10.75 6.37 -16.14
C ALA A 30 10.02 5.14 -16.71
N TRP A 31 9.05 4.60 -15.97
CA TRP A 31 8.30 3.41 -16.35
C TRP A 31 6.82 3.69 -16.62
N SER A 32 6.40 4.97 -16.63
CA SER A 32 5.01 5.38 -16.78
C SER A 32 4.07 4.62 -15.85
N ILE A 33 4.33 4.65 -14.53
CA ILE A 33 3.51 3.99 -13.50
C ILE A 33 2.85 5.07 -12.62
N ALA A 34 1.56 4.92 -12.35
CA ALA A 34 0.86 5.74 -11.34
C ALA A 34 1.34 5.37 -9.93
N SER A 35 1.56 6.38 -9.09
CA SER A 35 2.07 6.24 -7.73
C SER A 35 1.38 7.25 -6.83
N ARG A 36 1.71 7.26 -5.53
CA ARG A 36 1.22 8.32 -4.62
C ARG A 36 1.59 9.74 -5.08
N PHE A 37 2.62 9.89 -5.90
CA PHE A 37 3.13 11.19 -6.36
C PHE A 37 2.99 11.42 -7.88
N THR A 38 2.38 10.48 -8.62
CA THR A 38 2.21 10.58 -10.08
C THR A 38 0.83 10.12 -10.49
N ALA A 39 0.21 10.84 -11.44
CA ALA A 39 -1.11 10.51 -11.98
C ALA A 39 -1.07 10.55 -13.51
N PHE A 40 -1.94 9.77 -14.15
CA PHE A 40 -2.20 9.90 -15.58
C PHE A 40 -3.25 10.97 -15.81
N VAL A 41 -3.00 11.84 -16.78
CA VAL A 41 -3.95 12.88 -17.21
C VAL A 41 -4.25 12.64 -18.68
N ALA A 42 -5.51 12.39 -19.00
CA ALA A 42 -5.99 12.40 -20.36
C ALA A 42 -6.24 13.85 -20.77
N VAL A 43 -5.57 14.31 -21.83
CA VAL A 43 -5.77 15.65 -22.39
C VAL A 43 -6.44 15.50 -23.75
N GLU A 44 -7.69 15.94 -23.83
CA GLU A 44 -8.39 16.07 -25.10
C GLU A 44 -7.80 17.27 -25.87
N ARG A 45 -7.34 17.05 -27.11
CA ARG A 45 -6.73 18.09 -27.96
C ARG A 45 -7.67 18.68 -29.00
N THR A 46 -8.86 18.09 -29.16
CA THR A 46 -9.85 18.43 -30.19
C THR A 46 -10.66 19.67 -29.85
N SER A 47 -10.76 20.02 -28.56
CA SER A 47 -11.48 21.19 -28.09
C SER A 47 -10.60 21.99 -27.13
N ALA A 48 -10.51 23.30 -27.35
CA ALA A 48 -9.92 24.24 -26.41
C ALA A 48 -11.08 24.96 -25.70
N ILE A 49 -11.19 24.78 -24.39
CA ILE A 49 -12.17 25.49 -23.57
C ILE A 49 -11.42 26.62 -22.86
N ASP A 50 -11.71 27.87 -23.25
CA ASP A 50 -11.25 29.05 -22.51
C ASP A 50 -12.19 29.29 -21.32
N GLY A 51 -11.66 29.29 -20.10
CA GLY A 51 -12.46 29.48 -18.89
C GLY A 51 -11.73 29.15 -17.59
N GLU A 52 -12.44 29.31 -16.47
CA GLU A 52 -11.95 28.92 -15.15
C GLU A 52 -11.98 27.38 -15.02
N ARG A 53 -11.00 26.81 -14.30
CA ARG A 53 -10.94 25.36 -14.06
C ARG A 53 -12.19 24.89 -13.31
N VAL A 54 -13.01 24.06 -13.95
CA VAL A 54 -14.16 23.43 -13.32
C VAL A 54 -13.78 22.02 -12.85
N GLU A 55 -13.96 21.75 -11.55
CA GLU A 55 -13.85 20.40 -11.01
C GLU A 55 -15.16 19.64 -11.31
N VAL A 56 -15.11 18.70 -12.25
CA VAL A 56 -16.23 17.82 -12.56
C VAL A 56 -16.04 16.53 -11.79
N VAL A 57 -16.79 16.36 -10.69
CA VAL A 57 -16.87 15.09 -9.98
C VAL A 57 -17.90 14.24 -10.69
N GLN A 58 -17.46 13.19 -11.39
CA GLN A 58 -18.39 12.24 -11.98
C GLN A 58 -19.06 11.45 -10.83
N PRO A 59 -20.39 11.47 -10.71
CA PRO A 59 -21.07 10.68 -9.71
C PRO A 59 -20.79 9.20 -9.98
N ALA A 60 -20.18 8.50 -9.02
CA ALA A 60 -20.12 7.06 -9.05
C ALA A 60 -21.47 6.53 -8.59
N GLU A 61 -22.30 6.03 -9.50
CA GLU A 61 -23.47 5.24 -9.12
C GLU A 61 -22.97 3.94 -8.48
N LEU A 62 -23.47 3.64 -7.28
CA LEU A 62 -23.21 2.37 -6.65
C LEU A 62 -23.84 1.25 -7.49
N PRO A 63 -23.19 0.08 -7.62
CA PRO A 63 -23.85 -1.10 -8.13
C PRO A 63 -25.16 -1.32 -7.37
N GLN A 64 -26.22 -1.75 -8.07
CA GLN A 64 -27.59 -1.87 -7.52
C GLN A 64 -27.70 -2.76 -6.27
N SER A 65 -26.68 -3.59 -5.99
CA SER A 65 -26.59 -4.49 -4.84
C SER A 65 -25.81 -3.93 -3.64
N TRP A 66 -25.20 -2.75 -3.75
CA TRP A 66 -24.49 -2.13 -2.64
C TRP A 66 -25.45 -1.31 -1.79
N ASP A 67 -25.45 -1.58 -0.49
CA ASP A 67 -26.28 -0.87 0.47
C ASP A 67 -25.96 0.64 0.40
N PRO A 68 -26.94 1.52 0.17
CA PRO A 68 -26.73 2.97 0.20
C PRO A 68 -26.17 3.48 1.54
N GLY A 69 -26.25 2.69 2.62
CA GLY A 69 -25.54 2.95 3.88
C GLY A 69 -24.01 2.97 3.77
N PHE A 70 -23.42 2.39 2.72
CA PHE A 70 -21.97 2.30 2.52
C PHE A 70 -21.29 3.64 2.21
N VAL A 71 -21.99 4.59 1.57
CA VAL A 71 -21.43 5.89 1.13
C VAL A 71 -21.85 7.03 2.06
N SER A 72 -22.62 6.73 3.10
CA SER A 72 -22.93 7.75 4.09
C SER A 72 -21.63 8.17 4.80
N PRO A 73 -21.24 9.46 4.77
CA PRO A 73 -20.15 9.93 5.61
C PRO A 73 -20.47 9.53 7.05
N PRO A 74 -19.47 9.12 7.86
CA PRO A 74 -19.71 8.66 9.21
C PRO A 74 -20.52 9.73 9.92
N GLN A 75 -21.80 9.46 10.12
CA GLN A 75 -22.64 10.35 10.90
C GLN A 75 -21.98 10.36 12.26
N SER A 76 -21.44 11.54 12.60
CA SER A 76 -20.90 11.84 13.91
C SER A 76 -21.82 11.19 14.92
N VAL A 77 -21.31 10.18 15.62
CA VAL A 77 -22.00 9.54 16.72
C VAL A 77 -22.43 10.65 17.67
N THR A 78 -23.71 11.02 17.58
CA THR A 78 -24.36 11.85 18.59
C THR A 78 -24.30 11.03 19.85
N ALA A 79 -23.27 11.28 20.65
CA ALA A 79 -23.10 10.70 21.96
C ALA A 79 -24.36 11.05 22.75
N CYS A 80 -25.19 10.04 23.01
CA CYS A 80 -26.29 10.13 23.96
C CYS A 80 -25.68 10.63 25.28
N GLY A 81 -25.97 11.87 25.61
CA GLY A 81 -25.48 12.56 26.79
C GLY A 81 -25.88 11.82 28.06
N ALA A 82 -24.91 11.11 28.64
CA ALA A 82 -24.83 10.97 30.08
C ALA A 82 -23.93 12.11 30.57
N SER A 83 -24.55 13.12 31.16
CA SER A 83 -23.87 14.24 31.83
C SER A 83 -23.08 13.72 33.02
N MET A 84 -21.80 13.42 32.82
CA MET A 84 -20.86 13.22 33.93
C MET A 84 -20.53 14.60 34.54
N PRO A 85 -20.57 14.76 35.87
CA PRO A 85 -20.13 15.99 36.53
C PRO A 85 -18.62 16.17 36.36
N MET A 86 -18.22 17.22 35.63
CA MET A 86 -16.82 17.61 35.47
C MET A 86 -16.29 18.16 36.81
N PRO A 87 -15.15 17.68 37.34
CA PRO A 87 -14.47 18.34 38.44
C PRO A 87 -13.94 19.71 37.98
N SER A 88 -14.11 20.73 38.82
CA SER A 88 -13.73 22.12 38.54
C SER A 88 -12.24 22.23 38.22
N MET A 89 -11.91 22.68 37.00
CA MET A 89 -10.55 23.08 36.67
C MET A 89 -10.15 24.34 37.46
N PRO A 90 -8.92 24.41 38.00
CA PRO A 90 -8.36 25.66 38.53
C PRO A 90 -8.11 26.67 37.38
N PRO A 91 -8.13 27.97 37.68
CA PRO A 91 -7.98 29.03 36.68
C PRO A 91 -6.59 29.01 36.01
N PRO A 92 -6.50 29.37 34.72
CA PRO A 92 -5.23 29.44 34.01
C PRO A 92 -4.34 30.56 34.56
N CYS A 93 -3.07 30.22 34.81
CA CYS A 93 -2.04 31.19 35.14
C CYS A 93 -1.78 32.13 33.94
N PRO A 94 -1.62 33.44 34.15
CA PRO A 94 -1.28 34.38 33.08
C PRO A 94 0.16 34.10 32.60
N SER A 95 0.29 33.79 31.31
CA SER A 95 1.61 33.72 30.67
C SER A 95 2.20 35.12 30.50
N PRO A 96 3.51 35.32 30.73
CA PRO A 96 4.16 36.61 30.49
C PRO A 96 4.25 36.89 28.98
N MET A 97 3.83 38.08 28.58
CA MET A 97 4.02 38.58 27.21
C MET A 97 5.51 38.68 26.90
N ALA A 98 5.99 37.84 25.97
CA ALA A 98 7.26 38.05 25.31
C ALA A 98 7.07 39.12 24.22
N MET A 99 7.52 40.34 24.50
CA MET A 99 7.81 41.32 23.46
C MET A 99 9.01 40.82 22.65
N PHE A 100 8.79 40.38 21.42
CA PHE A 100 9.83 40.33 20.41
C PHE A 100 9.36 41.08 19.18
N GLY A 101 9.78 42.36 19.14
CA GLY A 101 9.90 43.11 17.90
C GLY A 101 11.03 42.51 17.07
N GLY A 102 10.72 42.18 15.81
CA GLY A 102 11.67 41.66 14.85
C GLY A 102 11.21 41.99 13.44
N ALA A 103 11.89 42.96 12.84
CA ALA A 103 11.61 43.54 11.54
C ALA A 103 11.43 42.49 10.41
N THR A 104 10.41 42.70 9.59
CA THR A 104 10.24 42.05 8.30
C THR A 104 11.32 42.56 7.32
N PRO A 105 12.06 41.68 6.62
CA PRO A 105 12.96 42.12 5.55
C PRO A 105 12.17 42.51 4.29
N PRO A 106 12.58 43.56 3.56
CA PRO A 106 11.88 44.00 2.35
C PRO A 106 12.13 43.04 1.17
N LEU A 107 11.05 42.70 0.46
CA LEU A 107 11.11 41.99 -0.82
C LEU A 107 11.91 42.82 -1.85
N ARG A 108 13.05 42.27 -2.26
CA ARG A 108 13.90 42.81 -3.31
C ARG A 108 13.33 42.39 -4.67
N LYS A 109 12.67 43.32 -5.37
CA LYS A 109 12.32 43.20 -6.79
C LYS A 109 13.60 43.09 -7.62
N SER A 110 13.92 41.90 -8.11
CA SER A 110 14.89 41.75 -9.19
C SER A 110 14.20 42.01 -10.52
N LYS A 111 14.62 43.08 -11.21
CA LYS A 111 14.42 43.27 -12.65
C LYS A 111 15.63 42.66 -13.33
N GLY A 112 15.41 41.63 -14.14
CA GLY A 112 16.40 40.99 -15.02
C GLY A 112 15.75 40.67 -16.37
N PRO A 113 16.51 40.63 -17.46
CA PRO A 113 16.08 41.15 -18.75
C PRO A 113 15.26 40.18 -19.59
N VAL A 114 14.27 40.74 -20.27
CA VAL A 114 13.63 40.20 -21.47
C VAL A 114 14.69 40.16 -22.57
N GLY A 115 15.02 38.96 -23.04
CA GLY A 115 16.03 38.76 -24.08
C GLY A 115 15.95 37.37 -24.68
N ALA A 116 15.14 37.25 -25.74
CA ALA A 116 15.24 36.34 -26.88
C ALA A 116 16.10 35.05 -26.73
N ILE A 117 15.43 33.90 -26.65
CA ILE A 117 15.89 32.67 -27.34
C ILE A 117 14.69 32.15 -28.14
N ALA A 118 14.51 32.76 -29.31
CA ALA A 118 13.76 32.15 -30.40
C ALA A 118 14.68 31.11 -31.07
N GLY A 119 14.19 29.88 -31.19
CA GLY A 119 14.67 28.88 -32.15
C GLY A 119 15.88 28.05 -31.73
N MET A 120 15.66 26.91 -31.05
CA MET A 120 16.38 25.63 -31.28
C MET A 120 15.94 24.51 -30.31
N VAL A 121 14.69 24.03 -30.39
CA VAL A 121 14.35 22.64 -29.97
C VAL A 121 13.22 22.13 -30.86
N GLY A 122 13.55 21.92 -32.12
CA GLY A 122 12.67 21.32 -33.13
C GLY A 122 13.52 20.45 -34.04
N SER A 123 14.00 19.31 -33.54
CA SER A 123 14.54 18.19 -34.32
C SER A 123 15.08 17.13 -33.35
N ALA A 124 14.20 16.23 -32.89
CA ALA A 124 14.54 14.94 -32.26
C ALA A 124 13.29 14.11 -31.90
N PHE A 125 12.08 14.66 -32.03
CA PHE A 125 10.84 13.92 -31.78
C PHE A 125 10.17 13.37 -33.06
N ASP A 126 10.77 13.60 -34.23
CA ASP A 126 10.24 13.17 -35.55
C ASP A 126 10.83 11.84 -36.06
N ALA A 127 11.57 11.09 -35.23
CA ALA A 127 12.27 9.87 -35.66
C ALA A 127 11.90 8.57 -34.89
N MET A 128 10.81 8.56 -34.13
CA MET A 128 10.33 7.32 -33.48
C MET A 128 8.80 7.19 -33.43
N GLY A 129 8.08 7.93 -34.28
CA GLY A 129 6.62 7.92 -34.40
C GLY A 129 6.09 7.15 -35.61
N GLY A 130 6.77 6.08 -36.02
CA GLY A 130 6.50 5.37 -37.29
C GLY A 130 6.21 3.88 -37.14
N ILE A 131 5.37 3.44 -36.20
CA ILE A 131 4.81 2.06 -36.18
C ILE A 131 3.36 2.03 -35.65
N PHE A 132 2.50 2.99 -35.99
CA PHE A 132 1.04 2.79 -35.81
C PHE A 132 0.27 3.60 -36.83
N GLY A 133 0.04 3.01 -38.00
CA GLY A 133 -0.74 3.62 -39.07
C GLY A 133 -0.88 2.73 -40.29
N GLY A 134 -1.87 1.84 -40.27
CA GLY A 134 -2.49 1.29 -41.47
C GLY A 134 -2.44 -0.23 -41.62
N SER A 135 -3.54 -0.90 -41.30
CA SER A 135 -4.30 -1.66 -42.31
C SER A 135 -5.63 -2.12 -41.70
N ARG A 136 -6.73 -1.79 -42.37
CA ARG A 136 -8.01 -2.50 -42.24
C ARG A 136 -7.81 -3.89 -42.85
N GLY A 137 -7.54 -4.86 -42.00
CA GLY A 137 -7.73 -6.28 -42.31
C GLY A 137 -8.63 -6.83 -41.23
N ASP A 138 -9.65 -7.58 -41.63
CA ASP A 138 -10.47 -8.39 -40.74
C ASP A 138 -9.55 -9.23 -39.85
N ILE A 139 -9.42 -8.83 -38.59
CA ILE A 139 -8.85 -9.66 -37.55
C ILE A 139 -10.07 -10.40 -37.01
N ASP A 140 -10.29 -11.59 -37.54
CA ASP A 140 -11.06 -12.61 -36.83
C ASP A 140 -10.38 -12.78 -35.47
N PHE A 141 -10.96 -12.15 -34.46
CA PHE A 141 -10.72 -12.52 -33.06
C PHE A 141 -11.32 -13.91 -32.91
N GLU A 142 -10.57 -14.92 -33.33
CA GLU A 142 -10.66 -16.22 -32.69
C GLU A 142 -10.38 -15.94 -31.22
N ASP A 143 -11.44 -15.98 -30.40
CA ASP A 143 -11.36 -16.12 -28.96
C ASP A 143 -10.54 -17.39 -28.69
N GLU A 144 -9.21 -17.26 -28.76
CA GLU A 144 -8.32 -18.09 -27.98
C GLU A 144 -8.63 -17.70 -26.53
N GLU A 145 -9.66 -18.36 -25.99
CA GLU A 145 -9.78 -18.64 -24.58
C GLU A 145 -8.45 -19.30 -24.18
N GLU A 146 -7.45 -18.46 -23.88
CA GLU A 146 -6.34 -18.85 -23.04
C GLU A 146 -7.00 -19.37 -21.77
N ASP A 147 -7.03 -20.70 -21.69
CA ASP A 147 -7.42 -21.52 -20.55
C ASP A 147 -6.60 -21.07 -19.35
N GLN A 148 -7.02 -19.97 -18.72
CA GLN A 148 -6.43 -19.47 -17.49
C GLN A 148 -6.61 -20.62 -16.50
N PRO A 149 -5.52 -21.18 -15.94
CA PRO A 149 -5.65 -22.24 -14.96
C PRO A 149 -6.54 -21.71 -13.84
N GLN A 150 -7.74 -22.29 -13.70
CA GLN A 150 -8.66 -21.99 -12.62
C GLN A 150 -7.86 -22.00 -11.31
N PRO A 151 -7.93 -20.96 -10.45
CA PRO A 151 -7.11 -20.88 -9.24
C PRO A 151 -7.63 -21.86 -8.18
N ALA A 152 -7.39 -23.14 -8.41
CA ALA A 152 -7.44 -24.18 -7.41
C ALA A 152 -6.25 -23.94 -6.44
N SER A 153 -6.54 -23.18 -5.38
CA SER A 153 -5.70 -22.82 -4.25
C SER A 153 -4.65 -21.72 -4.47
N ASP A 154 -5.05 -20.46 -4.24
CA ASP A 154 -4.18 -19.33 -3.85
C ASP A 154 -4.14 -19.27 -2.31
N PRO A 155 -3.35 -20.13 -1.63
CA PRO A 155 -3.28 -20.14 -0.18
C PRO A 155 -2.72 -18.82 0.37
N GLU A 156 -1.78 -18.18 -0.34
CA GLU A 156 -1.13 -16.96 0.14
C GLU A 156 -2.09 -15.77 0.14
N GLY A 157 -2.90 -15.64 -0.91
CA GLY A 157 -3.94 -14.61 -0.97
C GLY A 157 -5.11 -14.90 -0.04
N PHE A 158 -5.48 -16.18 0.16
CA PHE A 158 -6.45 -16.54 1.20
C PHE A 158 -5.99 -16.05 2.58
N LEU A 159 -4.76 -16.39 2.99
CA LEU A 159 -4.20 -15.96 4.28
C LEU A 159 -4.11 -14.43 4.38
N ALA A 160 -3.70 -13.75 3.31
CA ALA A 160 -3.62 -12.29 3.34
C ALA A 160 -4.99 -11.62 3.57
N ARG A 161 -6.09 -12.21 3.06
CA ARG A 161 -7.45 -11.68 3.21
C ARG A 161 -8.07 -12.01 4.56
N THR A 162 -7.67 -13.11 5.20
CA THR A 162 -8.22 -13.53 6.50
C THR A 162 -7.47 -12.97 7.71
N GLN A 163 -6.30 -12.34 7.50
CA GLN A 163 -5.53 -11.72 8.58
C GLN A 163 -6.26 -10.52 9.19
N GLY A 164 -6.36 -10.49 10.51
CA GLY A 164 -6.91 -9.39 11.28
C GLY A 164 -6.11 -8.09 11.16
N ALA A 165 -6.75 -6.98 11.54
CA ALA A 165 -6.11 -5.67 11.57
C ALA A 165 -4.90 -5.63 12.52
N ASP A 166 -4.98 -6.35 13.64
CA ASP A 166 -3.92 -6.58 14.64
C ASP A 166 -2.76 -7.46 14.14
N GLY A 167 -2.97 -8.22 13.05
CA GLY A 167 -1.99 -9.13 12.47
C GLY A 167 -2.16 -10.60 12.82
N SER A 168 -3.12 -10.92 13.68
CA SER A 168 -3.45 -12.31 14.02
C SER A 168 -4.34 -12.97 12.97
N PHE A 169 -4.48 -14.29 13.09
CA PHE A 169 -5.46 -15.08 12.38
C PHE A 169 -6.52 -15.54 13.39
N GLY A 170 -7.59 -14.76 13.50
CA GLY A 170 -8.69 -15.04 14.43
C GLY A 170 -8.32 -14.87 15.92
N GLY A 171 -7.27 -14.11 16.24
CA GLY A 171 -6.82 -13.89 17.63
C GLY A 171 -6.19 -15.11 18.30
N ASP A 172 -5.99 -16.21 17.57
CA ASP A 172 -5.47 -17.47 18.09
C ASP A 172 -3.98 -17.64 17.77
N VAL A 173 -3.20 -18.07 18.77
CA VAL A 173 -1.74 -18.20 18.65
C VAL A 173 -1.37 -19.33 17.70
N GLY A 174 -1.96 -20.52 17.86
CA GLY A 174 -1.66 -21.68 17.03
C GLY A 174 -2.02 -21.46 15.56
N ARG A 175 -3.17 -20.83 15.30
CA ARG A 175 -3.63 -20.47 13.96
C ARG A 175 -2.71 -19.42 13.32
N THR A 176 -2.29 -18.40 14.08
CA THR A 176 -1.36 -17.37 13.60
C THR A 176 0.02 -17.95 13.32
N ALA A 177 0.50 -18.85 14.18
CA ALA A 177 1.76 -19.57 14.01
C ALA A 177 1.74 -20.47 12.76
N ALA A 178 0.68 -21.26 12.55
CA ALA A 178 0.51 -22.09 11.36
C ALA A 178 0.45 -21.25 10.08
N ALA A 179 -0.31 -20.15 10.08
CA ALA A 179 -0.39 -19.22 8.95
C ALA A 179 0.97 -18.62 8.59
N LEU A 180 1.73 -18.19 9.60
CA LEU A 180 3.08 -17.67 9.41
C LEU A 180 4.00 -18.74 8.81
N ALA A 181 3.97 -19.97 9.34
CA ALA A 181 4.78 -21.07 8.84
C ALA A 181 4.46 -21.39 7.37
N VAL A 182 3.18 -21.42 6.98
CA VAL A 182 2.75 -21.60 5.58
C VAL A 182 3.33 -20.52 4.69
N LEU A 183 3.18 -19.24 5.06
CA LEU A 183 3.73 -18.12 4.27
C LEU A 183 5.25 -18.22 4.11
N VAL A 184 5.96 -18.61 5.17
CA VAL A 184 7.42 -18.77 5.14
C VAL A 184 7.85 -19.93 4.26
N ILE A 185 7.17 -21.08 4.34
CA ILE A 185 7.45 -22.25 3.49
C ILE A 185 7.19 -21.94 2.01
N LEU A 186 6.20 -21.09 1.71
CA LEU A 186 5.92 -20.59 0.36
C LEU A 186 6.90 -19.48 -0.07
N GLY A 187 7.91 -19.17 0.73
CA GLY A 187 9.00 -18.27 0.37
C GLY A 187 8.75 -16.80 0.70
N HIS A 188 7.74 -16.49 1.52
CA HIS A 188 7.48 -15.13 2.01
C HIS A 188 8.11 -14.91 3.39
N THR A 189 9.00 -13.94 3.48
CA THR A 189 9.64 -13.52 4.74
C THR A 189 9.39 -12.04 4.99
N ARG A 190 10.01 -11.45 6.03
CA ARG A 190 9.93 -9.99 6.23
C ARG A 190 10.69 -9.22 5.14
N ARG A 191 11.63 -9.88 4.47
CA ARG A 191 12.57 -9.28 3.50
C ARG A 191 12.31 -9.69 2.05
N LYS A 192 11.66 -10.83 1.80
CA LYS A 192 11.43 -11.42 0.47
C LYS A 192 9.98 -11.85 0.29
N GLY A 193 9.49 -11.81 -0.96
CA GLY A 193 8.15 -12.29 -1.32
C GLY A 193 7.12 -11.17 -1.48
N LEU A 194 5.93 -11.52 -1.99
CA LEU A 194 4.83 -10.57 -2.21
C LEU A 194 4.03 -10.28 -0.93
N ARG A 195 3.97 -11.23 0.01
CA ARG A 195 3.18 -11.12 1.25
C ARG A 195 4.00 -10.61 2.46
N ARG A 196 5.02 -9.79 2.21
CA ARG A 196 5.94 -9.26 3.26
C ARG A 196 5.19 -8.56 4.40
N ARG A 197 4.20 -7.73 4.07
CA ARG A 197 3.38 -7.03 5.06
C ARG A 197 2.60 -8.00 5.95
N THR A 198 1.99 -9.03 5.35
CA THR A 198 1.26 -10.08 6.09
C THR A 198 2.18 -10.80 7.07
N VAL A 199 3.37 -11.20 6.60
CA VAL A 199 4.42 -11.83 7.43
C VAL A 199 4.89 -10.90 8.55
N LEU A 200 5.16 -9.63 8.26
CA LEU A 200 5.59 -8.64 9.25
C LEU A 200 4.55 -8.46 10.38
N LYS A 201 3.28 -8.36 10.02
CA LYS A 201 2.19 -8.21 11.00
C LYS A 201 2.04 -9.47 11.86
N ALA A 202 2.03 -10.66 11.25
CA ALA A 202 1.92 -11.92 11.98
C ALA A 202 3.11 -12.14 12.91
N ALA A 203 4.33 -11.90 12.43
CA ALA A 203 5.53 -12.01 13.24
C ALA A 203 5.53 -11.02 14.42
N LYS A 204 5.13 -9.76 14.19
CA LYS A 204 5.01 -8.76 15.27
C LYS A 204 3.99 -9.19 16.33
N TRP A 205 2.86 -9.74 15.89
CA TRP A 205 1.82 -10.21 16.79
C TRP A 205 2.30 -11.43 17.61
N LEU A 206 2.98 -12.39 16.99
CA LEU A 206 3.56 -13.56 17.69
C LEU A 206 4.70 -13.19 18.63
N ASP A 207 5.49 -12.15 18.32
CA ASP A 207 6.56 -11.67 19.20
C ASP A 207 6.02 -11.16 20.55
N ALA A 208 4.77 -10.65 20.56
CA ALA A 208 4.06 -10.30 21.79
C ALA A 208 3.52 -11.52 22.58
N HIS A 209 3.53 -12.71 21.97
CA HIS A 209 3.07 -13.98 22.55
C HIS A 209 4.22 -14.97 22.75
N ARG A 210 5.47 -14.49 22.84
CA ARG A 210 6.62 -15.35 23.17
C ARG A 210 6.41 -16.12 24.48
N GLY A 211 6.98 -17.31 24.54
CA GLY A 211 6.77 -18.25 25.64
C GLY A 211 5.65 -19.25 25.38
N ASP A 212 4.81 -19.02 24.37
CA ASP A 212 3.98 -20.06 23.77
C ASP A 212 4.81 -20.87 22.76
N GLU A 213 4.79 -22.20 22.88
CA GLU A 213 5.60 -23.11 22.06
C GLU A 213 5.31 -22.95 20.56
N ALA A 214 4.05 -22.70 20.18
CA ALA A 214 3.68 -22.53 18.77
C ALA A 214 4.21 -21.20 18.21
N ALA A 215 4.13 -20.13 19.01
CA ALA A 215 4.67 -18.82 18.61
C ALA A 215 6.19 -18.89 18.43
N ASP A 216 6.90 -19.48 19.39
CA ASP A 216 8.36 -19.60 19.35
C ASP A 216 8.82 -20.47 18.17
N LEU A 217 8.13 -21.59 17.89
CA LEU A 217 8.42 -22.44 16.75
C LEU A 217 8.23 -21.69 15.42
N ALA A 218 7.10 -21.00 15.22
CA ALA A 218 6.86 -20.27 13.97
C ALA A 218 7.85 -19.10 13.75
N LEU A 219 8.27 -18.42 14.82
CA LEU A 219 9.31 -17.39 14.76
C LEU A 219 10.69 -18.00 14.44
N ALA A 220 11.00 -19.20 14.96
CA ALA A 220 12.22 -19.92 14.61
C ALA A 220 12.24 -20.32 13.13
N VAL A 221 11.11 -20.79 12.60
CA VAL A 221 10.94 -21.11 11.16
C VAL A 221 11.21 -19.88 10.29
N LEU A 222 10.63 -18.73 10.67
CA LEU A 222 10.88 -17.46 9.97
C LEU A 222 12.35 -17.06 10.04
N ALA A 223 12.99 -17.18 11.20
CA ALA A 223 14.41 -16.85 11.37
C ALA A 223 15.32 -17.75 10.53
N ALA A 224 15.03 -19.05 10.45
CA ALA A 224 15.76 -20.01 9.62
C ALA A 224 15.67 -19.66 8.13
N ALA A 225 14.46 -19.40 7.63
CA ALA A 225 14.26 -19.00 6.23
C ALA A 225 14.98 -17.68 5.90
N GLU A 226 14.99 -16.70 6.81
CA GLU A 226 15.73 -15.45 6.63
C GLU A 226 17.24 -15.63 6.71
N GLY A 227 17.71 -16.63 7.44
CA GLY A 227 19.12 -17.07 7.49
C GLY A 227 19.54 -17.94 6.29
N GLY A 228 18.61 -18.31 5.41
CA GLY A 228 18.86 -19.15 4.24
C GLY A 228 18.83 -20.66 4.51
N ALA A 229 18.43 -21.09 5.71
CA ALA A 229 18.18 -22.48 6.03
C ALA A 229 16.80 -22.93 5.54
N ASP A 230 16.58 -24.25 5.41
CA ASP A 230 15.29 -24.80 5.05
C ASP A 230 14.28 -24.63 6.21
N PRO A 231 13.19 -23.85 6.04
CA PRO A 231 12.18 -23.67 7.08
C PRO A 231 11.48 -24.97 7.47
N LYS A 232 11.42 -25.98 6.59
CA LYS A 232 10.75 -27.26 6.88
C LYS A 232 11.52 -28.13 7.86
N ALA A 233 12.82 -27.89 8.01
CA ALA A 233 13.69 -28.64 8.91
C ALA A 233 13.69 -28.10 10.35
N VAL A 234 12.93 -27.05 10.63
CA VAL A 234 12.93 -26.38 11.94
C VAL A 234 11.90 -27.03 12.85
N GLY A 235 12.38 -27.85 13.79
CA GLY A 235 11.55 -28.47 14.82
C GLY A 235 10.48 -29.40 14.26
N ASP A 236 9.48 -29.72 15.08
CA ASP A 236 8.34 -30.54 14.68
C ASP A 236 7.15 -29.66 14.29
N LEU A 237 7.05 -29.35 12.99
CA LEU A 237 5.96 -28.56 12.43
C LEU A 237 4.58 -29.23 12.54
N SER A 238 4.53 -30.55 12.82
CA SER A 238 3.26 -31.26 12.99
C SER A 238 2.47 -30.73 14.20
N THR A 239 3.16 -30.14 15.19
CA THR A 239 2.56 -29.46 16.34
C THR A 239 1.69 -28.25 15.95
N LEU A 240 1.98 -27.63 14.80
CA LEU A 240 1.22 -26.49 14.26
C LEU A 240 0.07 -26.92 13.34
N CYS A 241 0.01 -28.20 12.95
CA CYS A 241 -1.04 -28.76 12.10
C CYS A 241 -2.34 -28.99 12.88
N SER A 242 -2.95 -27.90 13.34
CA SER A 242 -4.29 -27.92 13.98
C SER A 242 -5.41 -28.22 12.97
N THR A 243 -6.62 -28.46 13.46
CA THR A 243 -7.83 -28.66 12.63
C THR A 243 -8.34 -27.41 11.92
N THR A 244 -7.62 -26.29 12.05
CA THR A 244 -7.94 -25.03 11.36
C THR A 244 -7.61 -25.11 9.87
N ALA A 245 -8.13 -24.16 9.09
CA ALA A 245 -7.83 -24.06 7.67
C ALA A 245 -6.32 -23.89 7.43
N GLU A 246 -5.65 -23.10 8.26
CA GLU A 246 -4.23 -22.78 8.19
C GLU A 246 -3.37 -23.99 8.55
N GLY A 247 -3.75 -24.74 9.61
CA GLY A 247 -3.12 -26.02 9.94
C GLY A 247 -3.30 -27.06 8.83
N GLY A 248 -4.48 -27.10 8.20
CA GLY A 248 -4.76 -27.94 7.04
C GLY A 248 -3.91 -27.59 5.81
N LEU A 249 -3.64 -26.30 5.58
CA LEU A 249 -2.71 -25.84 4.53
C LEU A 249 -1.28 -26.24 4.85
N LEU A 250 -0.84 -26.09 6.11
CA LEU A 250 0.49 -26.48 6.55
C LEU A 250 0.73 -27.99 6.35
N LYS A 251 -0.26 -28.81 6.72
CA LYS A 251 -0.22 -30.27 6.55
C LYS A 251 -0.07 -30.72 5.09
N LYS A 252 -0.49 -29.90 4.12
CA LYS A 252 -0.28 -30.20 2.68
C LYS A 252 1.14 -29.88 2.22
N LEU A 253 1.86 -29.00 2.92
CA LEU A 253 3.18 -28.51 2.54
C LEU A 253 4.33 -29.21 3.27
N VAL A 254 4.05 -29.77 4.44
CA VAL A 254 4.98 -30.57 5.25
C VAL A 254 4.63 -32.05 5.02
N PRO A 255 5.57 -32.87 4.50
CA PRO A 255 5.36 -34.29 4.24
C PRO A 255 5.21 -35.13 5.50
#